data_AF-K1V1K1-F1
#
_entry.id   AF-K1V1K1-F1
#
_cell.length_a   1.000
_cell.length_b   1.000
_cell.length_c   1.000
_cell.angle_alpha   90.00
_cell.angle_beta   90.00
_cell.angle_gamma   90.00
#
_symmetry.space_group_name_H-M   'P 1'
#
loop_
_entity.id
_entity.type
_entity.pdbx_description
1 polymer ?
#
loop_
_entity_poly.entity_id
_entity_poly.type
_entity_poly.pdbx_seq_one_letter_code
_entity_poly.pdbx_strand_id
1 'polypeptide(L)'
;MADDASETSADETISETASVSNHVESEEELSFIKMYMEEMEALPNLSKDEEADLIDKLLAGDTSVSSKIVEANLSLVAKIAESHRGKGVNFGDLIQEGNVGLMLAVSDYTESVGDFHSFILICGFPRCP
;
A
#
# COMPACT_ATOMS: atom_id res chain seq x y z
N MET A 1 59.15 -45.62 5.18
CA MET A 1 58.17 -44.52 5.16
C MET A 1 57.41 -44.68 3.86
N ALA A 2 56.16 -45.11 3.96
CA ALA A 2 55.29 -45.46 2.84
C ALA A 2 53.98 -44.67 3.00
N ASP A 3 53.46 -44.21 1.85
CA ASP A 3 52.07 -43.82 1.50
C ASP A 3 51.43 -42.67 2.34
N ASP A 4 50.45 -41.87 1.89
CA ASP A 4 49.41 -42.06 0.88
C ASP A 4 48.74 -40.69 0.57
N ALA A 5 48.02 -40.61 -0.54
CA ALA A 5 47.18 -39.50 -0.98
C ALA A 5 45.76 -39.53 -0.36
N SER A 6 45.04 -38.39 -0.34
CA SER A 6 43.56 -38.24 -0.34
C SER A 6 43.25 -36.75 -0.07
N GLU A 7 42.62 -35.97 -0.97
CA GLU A 7 41.16 -35.87 -1.20
C GLU A 7 40.39 -35.62 0.12
N THR A 8 39.39 -34.74 0.28
CA THR A 8 38.53 -33.91 -0.58
C THR A 8 37.64 -33.05 0.36
N SER A 9 36.96 -32.05 -0.20
CA SER A 9 35.62 -31.56 0.21
C SER A 9 35.47 -30.70 1.47
N ALA A 10 35.20 -29.42 1.24
CA ALA A 10 34.03 -28.79 1.86
C ALA A 10 33.43 -27.79 0.85
N ASP A 11 32.41 -28.27 0.16
CA ASP A 11 31.43 -27.48 -0.57
C ASP A 11 30.74 -26.52 0.41
N GLU A 12 30.98 -25.21 0.27
CA GLU A 12 30.23 -24.19 0.99
C GLU A 12 28.87 -24.01 0.31
N THR A 13 27.93 -24.92 0.61
CA THR A 13 26.51 -24.69 0.38
C THR A 13 26.06 -23.55 1.32
N ILE A 14 26.05 -22.33 0.82
CA ILE A 14 25.32 -21.21 1.43
C ILE A 14 23.84 -21.51 1.23
N SER A 15 23.27 -22.19 2.24
CA SER A 15 21.85 -22.39 2.39
C SER A 15 21.20 -21.07 2.80
N GLU A 16 20.94 -20.22 1.80
CA GLU A 16 20.06 -19.06 1.94
C GLU A 16 18.61 -19.59 2.05
N THR A 17 18.28 -20.09 3.24
CA THR A 17 16.90 -20.39 3.59
C THR A 17 16.22 -19.06 3.92
N ALA A 18 15.35 -18.66 3.00
CA ALA A 18 14.45 -17.53 3.10
C ALA A 18 13.80 -17.49 4.50
N SER A 19 14.14 -16.46 5.26
CA SER A 19 13.49 -16.12 6.51
C SER A 19 12.03 -15.78 6.22
N VAL A 20 11.13 -16.70 6.57
CA VAL A 20 9.71 -16.38 6.72
C VAL A 20 9.64 -15.38 7.89
N SER A 21 9.55 -14.10 7.54
CA SER A 21 9.43 -13.00 8.49
C SER A 21 8.04 -13.04 9.11
N ASN A 22 7.85 -13.87 10.14
CA ASN A 22 6.75 -13.69 11.07
C ASN A 22 7.06 -12.46 11.93
N HIS A 23 6.80 -11.28 11.36
CA HIS A 23 6.89 -10.02 12.08
C HIS A 23 5.76 -10.00 13.12
N VAL A 24 6.09 -10.33 14.37
CA VAL A 24 5.17 -10.11 15.49
C VAL A 24 5.08 -8.60 15.67
N GLU A 25 3.95 -8.01 15.29
CA GLU A 25 3.69 -6.59 15.51
C GLU A 25 3.75 -6.28 17.01
N SER A 26 4.54 -5.28 17.38
CA SER A 26 4.70 -4.87 18.77
C SER A 26 3.46 -4.16 19.31
N GLU A 27 3.26 -4.16 20.64
CA GLU A 27 2.18 -3.38 21.26
C GLU A 27 2.29 -1.88 20.95
N GLU A 28 3.50 -1.36 20.81
CA GLU A 28 3.78 0.03 20.42
C GLU A 28 3.31 0.31 18.99
N GLU A 29 3.63 -0.57 18.02
CA GLU A 29 3.14 -0.46 16.64
C GLU A 29 1.61 -0.52 16.57
N LEU A 30 0.97 -1.42 17.31
CA LEU A 30 -0.49 -1.51 17.37
C LEU A 30 -1.12 -0.22 17.90
N SER A 31 -0.50 0.40 18.91
CA SER A 31 -0.95 1.67 19.46
C SER A 31 -0.84 2.82 18.46
N PHE A 32 0.28 2.87 17.72
CA PHE A 32 0.51 3.87 16.66
C PHE A 32 -0.51 3.72 15.52
N ILE A 33 -0.73 2.49 15.05
CA ILE A 33 -1.69 2.21 13.98
C ILE A 33 -3.09 2.67 14.38
N LYS A 34 -3.51 2.34 15.61
CA LYS A 34 -4.82 2.76 16.11
C LYS A 34 -4.97 4.28 16.11
N MET A 35 -3.97 5.00 16.63
CA MET A 35 -3.96 6.47 16.65
C MET A 35 -4.05 7.05 15.23
N TYR A 36 -3.27 6.50 14.29
CA TYR A 36 -3.28 6.92 12.90
C TYR A 36 -4.65 6.69 12.23
N MET A 37 -5.27 5.53 12.47
CA MET A 37 -6.59 5.22 11.91
C MET A 37 -7.66 6.18 12.43
N GLU A 38 -7.66 6.50 13.72
CA GLU A 38 -8.57 7.49 14.31
C GLU A 38 -8.40 8.87 13.67
N GLU A 39 -7.16 9.28 13.37
CA GLU A 39 -6.86 10.55 12.68
C GLU A 39 -7.37 10.55 11.23
N MET A 40 -7.18 9.46 10.49
CA MET A 40 -7.66 9.34 9.11
C MET A 40 -9.20 9.30 9.02
N GLU A 41 -9.88 8.71 10.00
CA GLU A 41 -11.35 8.70 10.07
C GLU A 41 -11.94 10.07 10.40
N ALA A 42 -11.18 10.95 11.06
CA ALA A 42 -11.60 12.31 11.38
C ALA A 42 -11.54 13.27 10.18
N LEU A 43 -10.92 12.87 9.07
CA LEU A 43 -10.84 13.67 7.85
C LEU A 43 -12.24 13.87 7.21
N PRO A 44 -12.46 15.01 6.53
CA PRO A 44 -13.72 15.26 5.86
C PRO A 44 -13.97 14.23 4.75
N ASN A 45 -15.05 13.47 4.89
CA ASN A 45 -15.51 12.55 3.85
C ASN A 45 -16.45 13.30 2.90
N LEU A 46 -16.34 13.01 1.61
CA LEU A 46 -17.26 13.54 0.61
C LEU A 46 -18.57 12.75 0.64
N SER A 47 -19.68 13.43 0.43
CA SER A 47 -20.92 12.75 0.04
C SER A 47 -20.80 12.21 -1.38
N LYS A 48 -21.64 11.22 -1.72
CA LYS A 48 -21.66 10.61 -3.06
C LYS A 48 -21.89 11.64 -4.18
N ASP A 49 -22.73 12.63 -3.92
CA ASP A 49 -23.04 13.68 -4.89
C ASP A 49 -21.83 14.63 -5.07
N GLU A 50 -21.18 15.03 -3.97
CA GLU A 50 -19.97 15.86 -4.04
C GLU A 50 -18.82 15.15 -4.74
N GLU A 51 -18.69 13.84 -4.52
CA GLU A 51 -17.66 13.05 -5.18
C GLU A 51 -17.89 12.99 -6.70
N ALA A 52 -19.12 12.73 -7.14
CA ALA A 52 -19.49 12.74 -8.55
C ALA A 52 -19.18 14.11 -9.19
N ASP A 53 -19.55 15.21 -8.54
CA ASP A 53 -19.26 16.56 -9.01
C ASP A 53 -17.75 16.85 -9.14
N LEU A 54 -16.93 16.33 -8.23
CA LEU A 54 -15.48 16.50 -8.29
C LEU A 54 -14.87 15.63 -9.39
N ILE A 55 -15.35 14.40 -9.57
CA ILE A 55 -14.90 13.51 -10.64
C ILE A 55 -15.24 14.12 -12.01
N ASP A 56 -16.43 14.68 -12.19
CA ASP A 56 -16.82 15.34 -13.45
C ASP A 56 -15.89 16.53 -13.77
N LYS A 57 -15.51 17.32 -12.75
CA LYS A 57 -14.54 18.42 -12.91
C LYS A 57 -13.15 17.91 -13.25
N LEU A 58 -12.72 16.82 -12.61
CA LEU A 58 -11.44 16.17 -12.91
C LEU A 58 -11.40 15.73 -14.37
N LEU A 59 -12.47 15.10 -14.86
CA LEU A 59 -12.62 14.67 -16.26
C LEU A 59 -12.69 15.86 -17.24
N ALA A 60 -13.20 17.02 -16.79
CA ALA A 60 -13.16 18.26 -17.56
C ALA A 60 -11.76 18.90 -17.63
N GLY A 61 -10.76 18.35 -16.93
CA GLY A 61 -9.38 18.81 -16.90
C GLY A 61 -9.07 19.80 -15.78
N ASP A 62 -9.96 19.98 -14.80
CA ASP A 62 -9.69 20.80 -13.62
C ASP A 62 -8.81 20.02 -12.64
N THR A 63 -7.52 20.33 -12.59
CA THR A 63 -6.59 19.67 -11.67
C THR A 63 -6.66 20.22 -10.24
N SER A 64 -7.40 21.31 -10.00
CA SER A 64 -7.55 21.89 -8.67
C SER A 64 -8.38 21.02 -7.73
N VAL A 65 -9.22 20.12 -8.29
CA VAL A 65 -10.02 19.18 -7.50
C VAL A 65 -9.25 17.95 -7.04
N SER A 66 -8.07 17.67 -7.63
CA SER A 66 -7.31 16.45 -7.35
C SER A 66 -6.94 16.34 -5.87
N SER A 67 -6.46 17.42 -5.24
CA SER A 67 -6.13 17.41 -3.80
C SER A 67 -7.34 17.09 -2.93
N LYS A 68 -8.51 17.63 -3.27
CA LYS A 68 -9.75 17.39 -2.52
C LYS A 68 -10.22 15.93 -2.64
N ILE A 69 -10.08 15.36 -3.84
CA ILE A 69 -10.40 13.94 -4.08
C ILE A 69 -9.41 13.04 -3.31
N VAL A 70 -8.11 13.36 -3.34
CA VAL A 70 -7.09 12.60 -2.60
C VAL A 70 -7.35 12.64 -1.10
N GLU A 71 -7.56 13.83 -0.52
CA GLU A 71 -7.80 14.01 0.92
C GLU A 71 -9.02 13.23 1.42
N ALA A 72 -10.11 13.23 0.64
CA ALA A 72 -11.33 12.49 0.97
C ALA A 72 -11.15 10.96 0.95
N ASN A 73 -10.17 10.47 0.21
CA ASN A 73 -9.91 9.04 0.02
C ASN A 73 -8.76 8.51 0.90
N LEU A 74 -8.12 9.34 1.73
CA LEU A 74 -7.05 8.89 2.64
C LEU A 74 -7.55 7.84 3.65
N SER A 75 -8.78 7.97 4.13
CA SER A 75 -9.38 7.00 5.06
C SER A 75 -9.60 5.62 4.40
N LEU A 76 -9.88 5.60 3.10
CA LEU A 76 -10.00 4.37 2.31
C LEU A 76 -8.64 3.67 2.18
N VAL A 77 -7.58 4.42 1.85
CA VAL A 77 -6.22 3.89 1.77
C VAL A 77 -5.80 3.27 3.11
N ALA A 78 -6.07 3.96 4.22
CA ALA A 78 -5.74 3.47 5.56
C ALA A 78 -6.43 2.14 5.89
N LYS A 79 -7.72 2.00 5.55
CA LYS A 79 -8.50 0.77 5.73
C LYS A 79 -7.99 -0.39 4.88
N ILE A 80 -7.59 -0.12 3.64
CA ILE A 80 -7.00 -1.14 2.76
C ILE A 80 -5.63 -1.55 3.28
N ALA A 81 -4.79 -0.59 3.68
CA ALA A 81 -3.49 -0.89 4.27
C ALA A 81 -3.63 -1.74 5.54
N GLU A 82 -4.63 -1.46 6.38
CA GLU A 82 -4.91 -2.26 7.58
C GLU A 82 -5.19 -3.73 7.24
N SER A 83 -5.95 -4.02 6.18
CA SER A 83 -6.23 -5.41 5.77
C SER A 83 -5.02 -6.15 5.19
N HIS A 84 -3.94 -5.43 4.85
CA HIS A 84 -2.71 -5.99 4.29
C HIS A 84 -1.58 -6.13 5.31
N ARG A 85 -1.84 -5.82 6.58
CA ARG A 85 -0.90 -6.01 7.68
C ARG A 85 -0.49 -7.46 7.89
N GLY A 86 0.64 -7.66 8.56
CA GLY A 86 1.16 -9.00 8.88
C GLY A 86 1.71 -9.79 7.69
N LYS A 87 1.75 -9.20 6.49
CA LYS A 87 2.28 -9.83 5.26
C LYS A 87 3.78 -9.56 5.02
N GLY A 88 4.51 -9.15 6.07
CA GLY A 88 5.94 -8.87 5.99
C GLY A 88 6.32 -7.47 5.49
N VAL A 89 5.33 -6.60 5.26
CA VAL A 89 5.50 -5.17 4.96
C VAL A 89 5.00 -4.38 6.17
N ASN A 90 5.74 -3.35 6.59
CA ASN A 90 5.32 -2.52 7.72
C ASN A 90 4.11 -1.64 7.30
N PHE A 91 3.32 -1.21 8.28
CA PHE A 91 2.11 -0.44 8.01
C PHE A 91 2.40 0.92 7.33
N GLY A 92 3.50 1.59 7.69
CA GLY A 92 3.86 2.88 7.10
C GLY A 92 4.19 2.80 5.60
N ASP A 93 4.81 1.71 5.16
CA ASP A 93 5.13 1.45 3.75
C ASP A 93 3.86 1.14 2.96
N LEU A 94 2.92 0.37 3.54
CA LEU A 94 1.60 0.11 2.93
C LEU A 94 0.83 1.42 2.72
N ILE A 95 0.84 2.32 3.70
CA ILE A 95 0.22 3.64 3.60
C ILE A 95 0.90 4.49 2.52
N GLN A 96 2.23 4.50 2.47
CA GLN A 96 2.96 5.26 1.46
C GLN A 96 2.69 4.74 0.04
N GLU A 97 2.71 3.43 -0.17
CA GLU A 97 2.40 2.82 -1.47
C GLU A 97 0.97 3.16 -1.88
N GLY A 98 0.00 2.99 -0.98
CA GLY A 98 -1.41 3.31 -1.21
C GLY A 98 -1.64 4.79 -1.55
N ASN A 99 -1.00 5.71 -0.84
CA ASN A 99 -1.14 7.15 -1.09
C ASN A 99 -0.53 7.55 -2.44
N VAL A 100 0.62 6.98 -2.80
CA VAL A 100 1.24 7.20 -4.11
C VAL A 100 0.34 6.66 -5.22
N GLY A 101 -0.18 5.45 -5.06
CA GLY A 101 -1.10 4.85 -6.02
C GLY A 101 -2.41 5.64 -6.16
N LEU A 102 -2.93 6.20 -5.07
CA LEU A 102 -4.10 7.09 -5.08
C LEU A 102 -3.82 8.37 -5.87
N MET A 103 -2.68 9.04 -5.63
CA MET A 103 -2.32 10.25 -6.37
C MET A 103 -2.18 9.97 -7.88
N LEU A 104 -1.58 8.84 -8.24
CA LEU A 104 -1.44 8.41 -9.64
C LEU A 104 -2.80 8.06 -10.25
N ALA A 105 -3.66 7.35 -9.51
CA ALA A 105 -5.01 7.02 -9.95
C ALA A 105 -5.83 8.30 -10.24
N VAL A 106 -5.75 9.31 -9.38
CA VAL A 106 -6.42 10.60 -9.60
C VAL A 106 -5.84 11.32 -10.82
N SER A 107 -4.53 11.25 -11.03
CA SER A 107 -3.88 11.88 -12.19
C SER A 107 -4.26 11.22 -13.53
N ASP A 108 -4.41 9.90 -13.54
CA ASP A 108 -4.57 9.10 -14.76
C ASP A 108 -6.03 8.68 -15.03
N TYR A 109 -6.97 9.09 -14.16
CA TYR A 109 -8.37 8.71 -14.31
C TYR A 109 -8.99 9.31 -15.57
N THR A 110 -9.68 8.47 -16.36
CA THR A 110 -10.41 8.87 -17.56
C THR A 110 -11.78 8.18 -17.60
N GLU A 111 -12.72 8.75 -18.36
CA GLU A 111 -14.08 8.21 -18.52
C GLU A 111 -14.10 6.76 -19.05
N SER A 112 -13.03 6.32 -19.71
CA SER A 112 -12.90 4.97 -20.28
C SER A 112 -12.58 3.87 -19.25
N VAL A 113 -12.15 4.25 -18.05
CA VAL A 113 -11.62 3.33 -17.03
C VAL A 113 -12.75 2.63 -16.25
N GLY A 114 -13.92 3.26 -16.13
CA GLY A 114 -15.07 2.73 -15.40
C GLY A 114 -15.24 3.35 -14.01
N ASP A 115 -15.53 2.55 -13.01
CA ASP A 115 -15.80 3.01 -11.64
C ASP A 115 -14.52 3.53 -10.95
N PHE A 116 -14.60 4.75 -10.41
CA PHE A 116 -13.47 5.46 -9.80
C PHE A 116 -12.90 4.73 -8.57
N HIS A 117 -13.77 4.21 -7.69
CA HIS A 117 -13.34 3.48 -6.50
C HIS A 117 -12.62 2.17 -6.87
N SER A 118 -13.17 1.44 -7.83
CA SER A 118 -12.56 0.21 -8.36
C SER A 118 -11.19 0.49 -8.97
N PHE A 119 -11.02 1.64 -9.62
CA PHE A 119 -9.73 2.06 -10.18
C PHE A 119 -8.69 2.38 -9.10
N ILE A 120 -9.07 3.10 -8.04
CA ILE A 120 -8.19 3.37 -6.89
C ILE A 120 -7.67 2.07 -6.29
N LEU A 121 -8.53 1.05 -6.13
CA LEU A 121 -8.13 -0.24 -5.57
C LEU A 121 -7.07 -0.96 -6.41
N ILE A 122 -7.19 -0.89 -7.74
CA ILE A 122 -6.27 -1.55 -8.67
C ILE A 122 -4.91 -0.83 -8.70
N CYS A 123 -4.91 0.50 -8.69
CA CYS A 123 -3.70 1.32 -8.79
C CYS A 123 -3.01 1.55 -7.44
N GLY A 124 -3.74 1.49 -6.34
CA GLY A 124 -3.27 1.77 -4.98
C GLY A 124 -2.30 0.72 -4.42
N PHE A 125 -2.51 -0.56 -4.76
CA PHE A 125 -1.82 -1.68 -4.12
C PHE A 125 -1.38 -2.77 -5.13
N PRO A 126 -0.62 -2.43 -6.20
CA PRO A 126 -0.30 -3.37 -7.29
C PRO A 126 0.61 -4.54 -6.86
N ARG A 127 1.26 -4.44 -5.70
CA ARG A 127 2.20 -5.46 -5.18
C ARG A 127 1.72 -6.19 -3.94
N CYS A 128 0.52 -5.90 -3.46
CA CYS A 128 -0.07 -6.59 -2.31
C CYS A 128 -1.01 -7.71 -2.81
N PRO A 129 -0.64 -9.00 -2.63
CA PRO A 129 -1.46 -10.14 -3.00
C PRO A 129 -2.61 -10.41 -2.02
#